data_AF-A0A1M6XUF5-F1
#
_entry.id   AF-A0A1M6XUF5-F1
#
_cell.length_a   1.000
_cell.length_b   1.000
_cell.length_c   1.000
_cell.angle_alpha   90.00
_cell.angle_beta   90.00
_cell.angle_gamma   90.00
#
_symmetry.space_group_name_H-M   'P 1'
#
loop_
_entity.id
_entity.type
_entity.pdbx_description
1 polymer ?
#
loop_
_entity_poly.entity_id
_entity_poly.type
_entity_poly.pdbx_seq_one_letter_code
_entity_poly.pdbx_strand_id
1 'polypeptide(L)'
;MPRKKYTAEFKTKIVLSILQGDKEFNVICSENGLNPNMVRKWKQEFLQNAHLAFGADSERKAVQRKEDDLKKKNDQMLRTIGQLTLERD
;
A
#
# COMPACT_ATOMS: atom_id res chain seq x y z
N MET A 1 -19.24 7.63 -21.44
CA MET A 1 -18.54 6.34 -21.60
C MET A 1 -17.94 5.92 -20.26
N PRO A 2 -18.11 4.67 -19.81
CA PRO A 2 -17.55 4.20 -18.55
C PRO A 2 -16.01 4.22 -18.58
N ARG A 3 -15.38 4.70 -17.51
CA ARG A 3 -13.92 4.65 -17.36
C ARG A 3 -13.49 3.19 -17.24
N LYS A 4 -12.67 2.71 -18.17
CA LYS A 4 -12.02 1.40 -18.08
C LYS A 4 -11.17 1.37 -16.79
N LYS A 5 -11.47 0.46 -15.88
CA LYS A 5 -10.68 0.24 -14.66
C LYS A 5 -9.64 -0.83 -14.95
N TYR A 6 -8.40 -0.59 -14.56
CA TYR A 6 -7.29 -1.53 -14.69
C TYR A 6 -6.90 -2.04 -13.31
N THR A 7 -6.64 -3.34 -13.20
CA THR A 7 -6.17 -3.97 -11.95
C THR A 7 -4.76 -3.49 -11.61
N ALA A 8 -4.40 -3.52 -10.33
CA ALA A 8 -3.06 -3.15 -9.88
C ALA A 8 -1.98 -4.06 -10.53
N GLU A 9 -2.28 -5.35 -10.67
CA GLU A 9 -1.42 -6.32 -11.35
C GLU A 9 -1.15 -5.93 -12.81
N PHE A 10 -2.19 -5.58 -13.57
CA PHE A 10 -2.03 -5.18 -14.96
C PHE A 10 -1.20 -3.90 -15.10
N LYS A 11 -1.49 -2.87 -14.28
CA LYS A 11 -0.69 -1.65 -14.25
C LYS A 11 0.78 -1.93 -13.97
N THR A 12 1.05 -2.81 -13.00
CA THR A 12 2.41 -3.21 -12.60
C THR A 12 3.13 -3.89 -13.75
N LYS A 13 2.49 -4.85 -14.44
CA LYS A 13 3.06 -5.53 -15.61
C LYS A 13 3.48 -4.54 -16.69
N ILE A 14 2.61 -3.58 -17.04
CA ILE A 14 2.91 -2.56 -18.04
C ILE A 14 4.10 -1.69 -17.61
N VAL A 15 4.11 -1.21 -16.36
CA VAL A 15 5.21 -0.37 -15.86
C VAL A 15 6.53 -1.13 -15.83
N LEU A 16 6.53 -2.41 -15.42
CA LEU A 16 7.73 -3.24 -15.42
C LEU A 16 8.28 -3.44 -16.84
N SER A 17 7.43 -3.76 -17.83
CA SER A 17 7.88 -3.87 -19.23
C SER A 17 8.50 -2.57 -19.75
N ILE A 18 7.98 -1.42 -19.34
CA ILE A 18 8.56 -0.11 -19.70
C ILE A 18 9.92 0.11 -19.02
N LEU A 19 10.09 -0.35 -17.78
CA LEU A 19 11.36 -0.21 -17.04
C LEU A 19 12.42 -1.19 -17.52
N GLN A 20 12.02 -2.39 -17.97
CA GLN A 20 12.91 -3.39 -18.57
C GLN A 20 13.46 -2.91 -19.92
N GLY A 21 12.68 -2.14 -20.68
CA GLY A 21 13.14 -1.55 -21.94
C GLY A 21 13.09 -2.49 -23.14
N ASP A 22 12.51 -3.69 -22.99
CA ASP A 22 12.38 -4.69 -24.06
C ASP A 22 11.57 -4.19 -25.27
N LYS A 23 10.67 -3.24 -25.03
CA LYS A 23 9.85 -2.59 -26.06
C LYS A 23 9.80 -1.09 -25.84
N GLU A 24 9.68 -0.34 -26.92
CA GLU A 24 9.46 1.10 -26.85
C GLU A 24 8.13 1.43 -26.17
N PHE A 25 8.15 2.51 -25.38
CA PHE A 25 6.98 2.99 -24.62
C PHE A 25 5.72 3.15 -25.49
N ASN A 26 5.87 3.70 -26.70
CA ASN A 26 4.76 3.92 -27.62
C ASN A 26 4.20 2.61 -28.17
N VAL A 27 5.06 1.61 -28.42
CA VAL A 27 4.65 0.27 -28.87
C VAL A 27 3.83 -0.42 -27.78
N ILE A 28 4.29 -0.38 -26.53
CA ILE A 28 3.57 -0.94 -25.38
C ILE A 28 2.19 -0.29 -25.23
N CYS A 29 2.09 1.03 -25.38
CA CYS A 29 0.81 1.73 -25.32
C CYS A 29 -0.14 1.30 -26.44
N SER A 30 0.34 1.23 -27.68
CA SER A 30 -0.45 0.85 -28.85
C SER A 30 -0.93 -0.60 -28.78
N GLU A 31 -0.05 -1.55 -28.46
CA GLU A 31 -0.39 -2.98 -28.35
C GLU A 31 -1.46 -3.26 -27.29
N ASN A 32 -1.47 -2.48 -26.20
CA ASN A 32 -2.41 -2.64 -25.10
C ASN A 32 -3.62 -1.68 -25.18
N GLY A 33 -3.71 -0.86 -26.24
CA GLY A 33 -4.76 0.16 -26.39
C GLY A 33 -4.79 1.17 -25.24
N LEU A 34 -3.64 1.53 -24.70
CA LEU A 34 -3.49 2.40 -23.54
C LEU A 34 -3.20 3.84 -23.95
N ASN A 35 -3.76 4.78 -23.20
CA ASN A 35 -3.43 6.20 -23.36
C ASN A 35 -2.02 6.48 -22.77
N PRO A 36 -1.07 7.02 -23.56
CA PRO A 36 0.29 7.35 -23.11
C PRO A 36 0.35 8.17 -21.82
N ASN A 37 -0.52 9.18 -21.67
CA ASN A 37 -0.54 10.04 -20.49
C ASN A 37 -0.96 9.28 -19.22
N MET A 38 -1.86 8.30 -19.38
CA MET A 38 -2.28 7.43 -18.28
C MET A 38 -1.15 6.51 -17.83
N VAL A 39 -0.41 5.94 -18.79
CA VAL A 39 0.73 5.06 -18.50
C VAL A 39 1.88 5.83 -17.85
N ARG A 40 2.14 7.08 -18.27
CA ARG A 40 3.09 7.98 -17.58
C ARG A 40 2.72 8.21 -16.12
N LYS A 41 1.43 8.44 -15.82
CA LYS A 41 0.93 8.56 -14.44
C LYS A 41 1.17 7.29 -13.63
N TRP A 42 0.86 6.12 -14.20
CA TRP A 42 1.11 4.84 -13.52
C TRP A 42 2.59 4.61 -13.23
N LYS A 43 3.48 4.95 -14.18
CA LYS A 43 4.92 4.87 -13.97
C LYS A 43 5.36 5.77 -12.81
N GLN A 44 4.85 7.01 -12.76
CA GLN A 44 5.16 7.93 -11.67
C GLN A 44 4.63 7.41 -10.33
N GLU A 45 3.37 6.98 -10.26
CA GLU A 45 2.76 6.40 -9.06
C GLU A 45 3.55 5.18 -8.57
N PHE A 46 3.95 4.29 -9.49
CA PHE A 46 4.75 3.12 -9.17
C PHE A 46 6.12 3.50 -8.59
N LEU A 47 6.87 4.40 -9.23
CA LEU A 47 8.18 4.82 -8.77
C LEU A 47 8.12 5.55 -7.42
N GLN A 48 7.10 6.38 -7.20
CA GLN A 48 6.87 7.05 -5.91
C GLN A 48 6.65 6.05 -4.79
N ASN A 49 5.97 4.93 -5.05
CA ASN A 49 5.67 3.92 -4.04
C ASN A 49 6.64 2.72 -4.05
N ALA A 50 7.59 2.66 -4.98
CA ALA A 50 8.47 1.51 -5.16
C ALA A 50 9.32 1.23 -3.90
N HIS A 51 9.71 2.27 -3.17
CA HIS A 51 10.45 2.14 -1.91
C HIS A 51 9.68 1.32 -0.85
N LEU A 52 8.34 1.35 -0.87
CA LEU A 52 7.51 0.57 0.04
C LEU A 52 7.64 -0.94 -0.19
N ALA A 53 8.01 -1.38 -1.40
CA ALA A 53 8.25 -2.79 -1.68
C ALA A 53 9.42 -3.36 -0.85
N PHE A 54 10.39 -2.52 -0.48
CA PHE A 54 11.50 -2.87 0.40
C PHE A 54 11.25 -2.52 1.87
N GLY A 55 10.34 -1.56 2.14
CA GLY A 55 9.98 -1.11 3.50
C GLY A 55 8.76 -1.80 4.12
N ALA A 56 8.06 -2.66 3.39
CA ALA A 56 6.81 -3.28 3.84
C ALA A 56 6.96 -4.03 5.17
N ASP A 57 8.11 -4.67 5.41
CA ASP A 57 8.37 -5.39 6.66
C ASP A 57 8.59 -4.45 7.85
N SER A 58 9.26 -3.31 7.64
CA SER A 58 9.44 -2.31 8.68
C SER A 58 8.13 -1.62 9.06
N GLU A 59 7.29 -1.29 8.07
CA GLU A 59 5.99 -0.67 8.34
C GLU A 59 5.00 -1.65 8.99
N ARG A 60 4.94 -2.90 8.53
CA ARG A 60 4.12 -3.95 9.19
C ARG A 60 4.55 -4.15 10.64
N LYS A 61 5.85 -4.21 10.91
CA LYS A 61 6.38 -4.29 12.29
C LYS A 61 6.04 -3.05 13.12
N ALA A 62 6.06 -1.86 12.52
CA ALA A 62 5.68 -0.62 13.21
C ALA A 62 4.18 -0.58 13.55
N VAL A 63 3.32 -1.06 12.64
CA VAL A 63 1.87 -1.19 12.88
C VAL A 63 1.59 -2.21 13.97
N GLN A 64 2.22 -3.38 13.91
CA GLN A 64 2.07 -4.42 14.94
C GLN A 64 2.47 -3.91 16.34
N ARG A 65 3.62 -3.20 16.44
CA ARG A 65 4.06 -2.62 17.71
C ARG A 65 3.06 -1.61 18.28
N LYS A 66 2.47 -0.77 17.43
CA LYS A 66 1.42 0.18 17.86
C LYS A 66 0.17 -0.56 18.37
N GLU A 67 -0.22 -1.64 17.71
CA GLU A 67 -1.36 -2.45 18.12
C GLU A 67 -1.11 -3.13 19.48
N ASP A 68 0.09 -3.68 19.68
CA ASP A 68 0.50 -4.28 20.94
C ASP A 68 0.53 -3.26 22.10
N ASP A 69 1.03 -2.05 21.84
CA ASP A 69 1.06 -0.97 22.83
C ASP A 69 -0.34 -0.48 23.20
N LEU A 70 -1.25 -0.39 22.22
CA LEU A 70 -2.65 -0.06 22.48
C LEU A 70 -3.34 -1.14 23.32
N LYS A 71 -3.08 -2.42 23.03
CA LYS A 71 -3.58 -3.55 23.83
C LYS A 71 -3.11 -3.47 25.28
N LYS A 72 -1.81 -3.27 25.50
CA LYS A 72 -1.24 -3.13 26.86
C LYS A 72 -1.87 -1.99 27.64
N LYS A 73 -2.06 -0.82 27.01
CA LYS A 73 -2.71 0.33 27.65
C LYS A 73 -4.16 0.02 28.02
N ASN A 74 -4.90 -0.67 27.16
CA ASN A 74 -6.27 -1.05 27.41
C ASN A 74 -6.37 -2.04 28.59
N ASP A 75 -5.53 -3.09 28.59
CA ASP A 75 -5.47 -4.06 29.69
C ASP A 75 -5.12 -3.39 31.02
N GLN A 76 -4.19 -2.42 31.00
CA GLN A 76 -3.83 -1.67 32.19
C GLN A 76 -4.98 -0.80 32.70
N MET A 77 -5.70 -0.11 31.79
CA MET A 77 -6.90 0.65 32.16
C MET A 77 -8.00 -0.24 32.74
N LEU A 78 -8.26 -1.40 32.13
CA LEU A 78 -9.25 -2.36 32.61
C LEU A 78 -8.91 -2.89 34.01
N ARG A 79 -7.63 -3.17 34.28
CA ARG A 79 -7.17 -3.56 35.62
C ARG A 79 -7.39 -2.45 36.65
N THR A 80 -7.00 -1.21 36.32
CA THR A 80 -7.19 -0.06 37.22
C THR A 80 -8.66 0.20 37.51
N ILE A 81 -9.53 0.10 36.49
CA ILE A 81 -10.98 0.22 36.68
C ILE A 81 -11.48 -0.88 37.63
N GLY A 82 -11.10 -2.14 37.39
CA GLY A 82 -11.49 -3.25 38.26
C GLY A 82 -11.07 -3.07 39.72
N GLN A 83 -9.84 -2.59 39.96
CA GLN A 83 -9.36 -2.30 41.31
C GLN A 83 -10.17 -1.18 41.98
N LEU A 84 -10.43 -0.08 41.26
CA LEU A 84 -11.21 1.05 41.79
C LEU A 84 -12.69 0.71 42.02
N THR A 85 -13.27 -0.22 41.25
CA THR A 85 -14.64 -0.70 41.50
C THR A 85 -14.70 -1.52 42.79
N LEU A 86 -13.72 -2.40 43.03
CA LEU A 86 -13.65 -3.22 44.25
C LEU A 86 -13.35 -2.39 45.52
N GLU A 87 -12.61 -1.29 45.43
CA GLU A 87 -12.36 -0.40 46.57
C GLU A 87 -13.56 0.48 46.93
N ARG A 88 -14.56 0.58 46.04
CA ARG A 88 -15.74 1.43 46.22
C ARG A 88 -16.99 0.64 46.66
N ASP A 89 -16.92 -0.69 46.66
CA ASP A 89 -17.91 -1.62 47.22
C ASP A 89 -17.50 -2.05 48.65
#